data_AF-A0A2P2MCF5-F1
#
_entry.id   AF-A0A2P2MCF5-F1
#
_cell.length_a   1.000
_cell.length_b   1.000
_cell.length_c   1.000
_cell.angle_alpha   90.00
_cell.angle_beta   90.00
_cell.angle_gamma   90.00
#
_symmetry.space_group_name_H-M   'P 1'
#
loop_
_entity.id
_entity.type
_entity.pdbx_description
1 polymer ?
#
loop_
_entity_poly.entity_id
_entity_poly.type
_entity_poly.pdbx_seq_one_letter_code
_entity_poly.pdbx_strand_id
1 'polypeptide(L)'
;MEILGNTLGEIAGEKAGIFKHGVPAFTVPQPNEAMCVLEDKASMVNAHLQIAPPLDANLLNGLKLGLEGEHQYINAGLAIGLSSTWLQRTGHLDVTYLHQDSTLPEQFIRGLTTASLQGRAQVVPDQHIDGESFGDLVFYLDGAHSPESMVICANWFSWAIEGNNQPNQLNHLPQNNGKSLDALQKNHVEGCRKNFTQILLFNCMSVRDPQLLLPHLLKTCATHGVYFKKALFVPNMSVYYKVGSHALPPTDSQVDLSWQFTLQRYWENLIQGDKGIS
;
A
#
# COMPACT_ATOMS: atom_id res chain seq x y z
N MET A 1 -20.39 6.60 -6.04
CA MET A 1 -20.51 5.96 -4.70
C MET A 1 -21.95 5.52 -4.55
N GLU A 2 -22.32 4.31 -4.96
CA GLU A 2 -23.75 3.94 -5.07
C GLU A 2 -24.32 3.17 -3.88
N ILE A 3 -23.49 2.67 -2.95
CA ILE A 3 -23.96 1.73 -1.91
C ILE A 3 -23.99 2.35 -0.49
N LEU A 4 -23.06 3.25 -0.17
CA LEU A 4 -22.86 3.73 1.21
C LEU A 4 -23.39 5.17 1.46
N GLY A 5 -23.97 5.80 0.45
CA GLY A 5 -24.37 7.21 0.48
C GLY A 5 -23.44 8.13 -0.31
N ASN A 6 -23.87 9.38 -0.43
CA ASN A 6 -23.23 10.43 -1.21
C ASN A 6 -22.50 11.47 -0.34
N THR A 7 -22.71 11.44 0.98
CA THR A 7 -22.03 12.32 1.94
C THR A 7 -21.10 11.55 2.87
N LEU A 8 -20.13 12.24 3.49
CA LEU A 8 -19.24 11.59 4.46
C LEU A 8 -20.01 11.11 5.69
N GLY A 9 -21.05 11.84 6.10
CA GLY A 9 -21.92 11.47 7.21
C GLY A 9 -22.73 10.20 6.93
N GLU A 10 -23.32 10.06 5.73
CA GLU A 10 -24.03 8.83 5.33
C GLU A 10 -23.08 7.63 5.31
N ILE A 11 -21.90 7.79 4.70
CA ILE A 11 -20.88 6.75 4.63
C ILE A 11 -20.39 6.36 6.03
N ALA A 12 -20.18 7.33 6.92
CA ALA A 12 -19.81 7.08 8.31
C ALA A 12 -20.92 6.35 9.07
N GLY A 13 -22.18 6.69 8.82
CA GLY A 13 -23.35 6.04 9.41
C GLY A 13 -23.43 4.55 9.06
N GLU A 14 -23.25 4.21 7.79
CA GLU A 14 -23.20 2.81 7.34
C GLU A 14 -22.03 2.05 7.98
N LYS A 15 -20.84 2.66 8.04
CA LYS A 15 -19.66 2.05 8.68
C LYS A 15 -19.84 1.86 10.18
N ALA A 16 -20.46 2.82 10.86
CA ALA A 16 -20.76 2.75 12.30
C ALA A 16 -21.78 1.65 12.65
N GLY A 17 -22.45 1.05 11.66
CA GLY A 17 -23.33 -0.10 11.86
C GLY A 17 -22.65 -1.32 12.50
N ILE A 18 -21.31 -1.37 12.50
CA ILE A 18 -20.55 -2.41 13.19
C ILE A 18 -20.46 -2.19 14.71
N PHE A 19 -20.78 -1.00 15.22
CA PHE A 19 -20.74 -0.72 16.66
C PHE A 19 -21.77 -1.58 17.40
N LYS A 20 -21.40 -2.07 18.59
CA LYS A 20 -22.21 -3.01 19.38
C LYS A 20 -22.32 -2.55 20.82
N HIS A 21 -23.45 -2.90 21.44
CA HIS A 21 -23.74 -2.51 22.81
C HIS A 21 -22.67 -2.99 23.80
N GLY A 22 -22.11 -2.06 24.59
CA GLY A 22 -21.09 -2.35 25.59
C GLY A 22 -19.73 -2.80 25.02
N VAL A 23 -19.54 -2.74 23.70
CA VAL A 23 -18.28 -3.07 23.03
C VAL A 23 -17.53 -1.77 22.71
N PRO A 24 -16.26 -1.61 23.12
CA PRO A 24 -15.44 -0.46 22.76
C PRO A 24 -15.33 -0.33 21.24
N ALA A 25 -15.48 0.90 20.75
CA ALA A 25 -15.29 1.24 19.36
C ALA A 25 -14.01 2.06 19.22
N PHE A 26 -13.29 1.86 18.12
CA PHE A 26 -12.09 2.63 17.81
C PHE A 26 -12.21 3.26 16.44
N THR A 27 -11.69 4.48 16.32
CA THR A 27 -11.50 5.19 15.06
C THR A 27 -10.15 5.92 15.10
N VAL A 28 -9.79 6.54 14.00
CA VAL A 28 -8.68 7.49 13.88
C VAL A 28 -9.28 8.89 13.66
N PRO A 29 -8.50 9.99 13.67
CA PRO A 29 -9.04 11.31 13.35
C PRO A 29 -9.84 11.28 12.05
N GLN A 30 -11.08 11.77 12.10
CA GLN A 30 -12.00 11.83 10.96
C GLN A 30 -12.37 13.30 10.66
N PRO A 31 -12.79 13.61 9.42
CA PRO A 31 -13.50 14.87 9.15
C PRO A 31 -14.69 15.05 10.10
N ASN A 32 -14.96 16.30 10.50
CA ASN A 32 -16.00 16.62 11.49
C ASN A 32 -17.36 15.99 11.16
N GLU A 33 -17.77 16.02 9.88
CA GLU A 33 -19.03 15.42 9.42
C GLU A 33 -19.13 13.93 9.74
N ALA A 34 -18.05 13.17 9.51
CA ALA A 34 -17.99 11.75 9.83
C ALA A 34 -17.87 11.51 11.34
N MET A 35 -17.04 12.30 12.04
CA MET A 35 -16.79 12.11 13.47
C MET A 35 -18.06 12.29 14.30
N CYS A 36 -18.87 13.34 14.03
CA CYS A 36 -20.14 13.56 14.71
C CYS A 36 -21.07 12.34 14.59
N VAL A 37 -21.16 11.74 13.39
CA VAL A 37 -21.98 10.56 13.16
C VAL A 37 -21.46 9.34 13.94
N LEU A 38 -20.14 9.15 14.01
CA LEU A 38 -19.55 8.07 14.80
C LEU A 38 -19.87 8.23 16.29
N GLU A 39 -19.75 9.45 16.83
CA GLU A 39 -20.05 9.77 18.24
C GLU A 39 -21.53 9.55 18.58
N ASP A 40 -22.44 10.02 17.71
CA ASP A 40 -23.88 9.81 17.86
C ASP A 40 -24.22 8.32 17.87
N LYS A 41 -23.69 7.56 16.89
CA LYS A 41 -23.95 6.11 16.78
C LYS A 41 -23.38 5.33 17.95
N ALA A 42 -22.17 5.68 18.41
CA ALA A 42 -21.57 5.07 19.59
C ALA A 42 -22.43 5.33 20.84
N SER A 43 -22.91 6.56 21.02
CA SER A 43 -23.79 6.96 22.13
C SER A 43 -25.11 6.19 22.11
N MET A 44 -25.75 6.06 20.95
CA MET A 44 -27.01 5.33 20.78
C MET A 44 -26.91 3.86 21.22
N VAL A 45 -25.78 3.21 20.96
CA VAL A 45 -25.57 1.81 21.34
C VAL A 45 -24.87 1.66 22.69
N ASN A 46 -24.52 2.74 23.38
CA ASN A 46 -23.70 2.70 24.60
C ASN A 46 -22.34 2.01 24.37
N ALA A 47 -21.68 2.36 23.26
CA ALA A 47 -20.29 1.98 22.97
C ALA A 47 -19.36 3.13 23.36
N HIS A 48 -18.24 2.82 24.02
CA HIS A 48 -17.19 3.80 24.27
C HIS A 48 -16.33 3.96 23.01
N LEU A 49 -16.50 5.07 22.30
CA LEU A 49 -15.70 5.42 21.13
C LEU A 49 -14.38 6.07 21.55
N GLN A 50 -13.26 5.52 21.06
CA GLN A 50 -11.92 6.05 21.28
C GLN A 50 -11.26 6.41 19.97
N ILE A 51 -10.58 7.57 19.94
CA ILE A 51 -9.74 7.98 18.82
C ILE A 51 -8.32 7.50 19.11
N ALA A 52 -7.84 6.54 18.32
CA ALA A 52 -6.48 6.05 18.42
C ALA A 52 -5.51 7.11 17.88
N PRO A 53 -4.48 7.52 18.66
CA PRO A 53 -3.44 8.39 18.14
C PRO A 53 -2.59 7.63 17.12
N PRO A 54 -2.00 8.32 16.12
CA PRO A 54 -0.97 7.73 15.28
C PRO A 54 0.18 7.19 16.14
N LEU A 55 0.82 6.12 15.68
CA LEU A 55 2.03 5.60 16.31
C LEU A 55 3.17 6.63 16.20
N ASP A 56 3.79 6.96 17.33
CA ASP A 56 5.09 7.63 17.35
C ASP A 56 6.19 6.64 16.94
N ALA A 57 6.91 6.95 15.86
CA ALA A 57 8.00 6.14 15.33
C ALA A 57 9.13 5.92 16.35
N ASN A 58 9.32 6.82 17.32
CA ASN A 58 10.33 6.67 18.36
C ASN A 58 10.07 5.46 19.27
N LEU A 59 8.81 4.99 19.33
CA LEU A 59 8.43 3.82 20.12
C LEU A 59 8.83 2.48 19.48
N LEU A 60 9.36 2.50 18.25
CA LEU A 60 9.83 1.32 17.51
C LEU A 60 11.32 0.99 17.72
N ASN A 61 12.01 1.64 18.66
CA ASN A 61 13.43 1.38 18.96
C ASN A 61 14.36 1.56 17.74
N GLY A 62 14.07 2.56 16.91
CA GLY A 62 14.82 2.84 15.68
C GLY A 62 14.49 1.89 14.51
N LEU A 63 13.56 0.95 14.70
CA LEU A 63 13.02 0.12 13.62
C LEU A 63 11.92 0.86 12.85
N LYS A 64 11.60 0.37 11.65
CA LYS A 64 10.53 0.89 10.80
C LYS A 64 9.36 -0.10 10.74
N LEU A 65 8.18 0.40 10.40
CA LEU A 65 7.03 -0.46 10.08
C LEU A 65 7.35 -1.37 8.89
N GLY A 66 6.79 -2.59 8.91
CA GLY A 66 6.89 -3.51 7.77
C GLY A 66 6.03 -3.09 6.57
N LEU A 67 5.06 -2.19 6.80
CA LEU A 67 4.24 -1.57 5.77
C LEU A 67 4.72 -0.15 5.48
N GLU A 68 4.92 0.15 4.21
CA GLU A 68 5.42 1.45 3.74
C GLU A 68 4.31 2.52 3.65
N GLY A 69 4.72 3.78 3.86
CA GLY A 69 3.88 4.98 3.75
C GLY A 69 3.44 5.58 5.08
N GLU A 70 3.37 6.91 5.15
CA GLU A 70 3.08 7.65 6.39
C GLU A 70 1.72 7.31 7.01
N HIS A 71 0.72 7.05 6.17
CA HIS A 71 -0.61 6.63 6.61
C HIS A 71 -0.59 5.31 7.42
N GLN A 72 0.46 4.49 7.29
CA GLN A 72 0.61 3.27 8.07
C GLN A 72 0.87 3.53 9.55
N TYR A 73 1.38 4.70 9.95
CA TYR A 73 1.50 5.05 11.37
C TYR A 73 0.13 5.31 12.01
N ILE A 74 -0.82 5.86 11.27
CA ILE A 74 -2.23 5.97 11.70
C ILE A 74 -2.83 4.56 11.83
N ASN A 75 -2.62 3.69 10.83
CA ASN A 75 -3.11 2.30 10.88
C ASN A 75 -2.48 1.50 12.03
N ALA A 76 -1.18 1.69 12.28
CA ALA A 76 -0.45 1.05 13.37
C ALA A 76 -0.97 1.50 14.73
N GLY A 77 -1.20 2.80 14.92
CA GLY A 77 -1.81 3.34 16.14
C GLY A 77 -3.19 2.74 16.42
N LEU A 78 -4.04 2.63 15.40
CA LEU A 78 -5.33 1.95 15.48
C LEU A 78 -5.18 0.46 15.83
N ALA A 79 -4.26 -0.25 15.17
CA ALA A 79 -4.00 -1.66 15.44
C ALA A 79 -3.51 -1.90 16.87
N ILE A 80 -2.66 -1.01 17.41
CA ILE A 80 -2.22 -1.04 18.81
C ILE A 80 -3.42 -0.85 19.74
N GLY A 81 -4.23 0.19 19.55
CA GLY A 81 -5.41 0.45 20.40
C GLY A 81 -6.39 -0.72 20.43
N LEU A 82 -6.68 -1.31 19.27
CA LEU A 82 -7.54 -2.49 19.15
C LEU A 82 -6.94 -3.71 19.86
N SER A 83 -5.68 -4.03 19.58
CA SER A 83 -5.01 -5.22 20.12
C SER A 83 -4.82 -5.14 21.63
N SER A 84 -4.38 -3.97 22.14
CA SER A 84 -4.23 -3.71 23.58
C SER A 84 -5.56 -3.87 24.32
N THR A 85 -6.65 -3.31 23.77
CA THR A 85 -7.99 -3.42 24.38
C THR A 85 -8.48 -4.86 24.38
N TRP A 86 -8.26 -5.60 23.30
CA TRP A 86 -8.64 -7.01 23.22
C TRP A 86 -7.86 -7.86 24.22
N LEU A 87 -6.54 -7.66 24.36
CA LEU A 87 -5.70 -8.36 25.33
C LEU A 87 -6.17 -8.11 26.77
N GLN A 88 -6.44 -6.85 27.12
CA GLN A 88 -6.98 -6.49 28.43
C GLN A 88 -8.31 -7.18 28.72
N ARG A 89 -9.24 -7.16 27.76
CA ARG A 89 -10.58 -7.77 27.93
C ARG A 89 -10.55 -9.29 27.99
N THR A 90 -9.48 -9.92 27.49
CA THR A 90 -9.30 -11.39 27.51
C THR A 90 -8.43 -11.87 28.66
N GLY A 91 -8.08 -10.99 29.62
CA GLY A 91 -7.34 -11.36 30.83
C GLY A 91 -5.81 -11.35 30.69
N HIS A 92 -5.26 -10.88 29.56
CA HIS A 92 -3.83 -10.77 29.33
C HIS A 92 -3.29 -9.40 29.84
N LEU A 93 -3.43 -9.17 31.14
CA LEU A 93 -3.12 -7.89 31.79
C LEU A 93 -1.63 -7.53 31.81
N ASP A 94 -0.73 -8.48 31.61
CA ASP A 94 0.72 -8.24 31.59
C ASP A 94 1.17 -7.38 30.40
N VAL A 95 0.30 -7.20 29.40
CA VAL A 95 0.56 -6.39 28.20
C VAL A 95 0.07 -4.93 28.37
N THR A 96 -0.43 -4.57 29.55
CA THR A 96 -1.12 -3.29 29.80
C THR A 96 -0.20 -2.09 30.04
N TYR A 97 1.12 -2.21 29.87
CA TYR A 97 2.05 -1.09 30.10
C TYR A 97 2.12 -0.14 28.90
N LEU A 98 1.03 0.57 28.63
CA LEU A 98 1.02 1.83 27.89
C LEU A 98 0.94 3.02 28.87
N HIS A 99 1.73 2.96 29.96
CA HIS A 99 1.93 4.12 30.82
C HIS A 99 3.35 4.66 30.61
N GLN A 100 3.39 5.76 29.85
CA GLN A 100 4.37 6.85 29.83
C GLN A 100 5.86 6.47 29.60
N ASP A 101 6.38 7.05 28.52
CA ASP A 101 7.81 7.29 28.24
C ASP A 101 8.72 6.09 27.97
N SER A 102 8.16 4.89 27.80
CA SER A 102 8.93 3.70 27.44
C SER A 102 8.36 2.97 26.22
N THR A 103 9.30 2.36 25.49
CA THR A 103 9.17 1.67 24.20
C THR A 103 8.00 0.70 24.16
N LEU A 104 7.39 0.49 22.98
CA LEU A 104 6.32 -0.50 22.84
C LEU A 104 6.79 -1.91 23.28
N PRO A 105 5.90 -2.77 23.82
CA PRO A 105 6.27 -4.14 24.13
C PRO A 105 6.81 -4.87 22.89
N GLU A 106 7.80 -5.74 23.08
CA GLU A 106 8.53 -6.42 21.99
C GLU A 106 7.59 -7.13 21.00
N GLN A 107 6.49 -7.70 21.49
CA GLN A 107 5.49 -8.39 20.67
C GLN A 107 4.79 -7.44 19.69
N PHE A 108 4.49 -6.20 20.11
CA PHE A 108 3.93 -5.18 19.22
C PHE A 108 4.97 -4.72 18.21
N ILE A 109 6.20 -4.42 18.65
CA ILE A 109 7.28 -4.02 17.75
C ILE A 109 7.47 -5.10 16.68
N ARG A 110 7.58 -6.37 17.08
CA ARG A 110 7.71 -7.49 16.15
C ARG A 110 6.53 -7.57 15.20
N GLY A 111 5.30 -7.49 15.69
CA GLY A 111 4.10 -7.53 14.84
C GLY A 111 4.07 -6.40 13.80
N LEU A 112 4.39 -5.18 14.21
CA LEU A 112 4.38 -3.98 13.36
C LEU A 112 5.52 -3.97 12.34
N THR A 113 6.72 -4.42 12.74
CA THR A 113 7.93 -4.43 11.88
C THR A 113 7.93 -5.59 10.88
N THR A 114 7.20 -6.68 11.17
CA THR A 114 7.10 -7.86 10.28
C THR A 114 5.78 -7.95 9.53
N ALA A 115 4.84 -7.02 9.77
CA ALA A 115 3.58 -6.95 9.04
C ALA A 115 3.83 -6.80 7.53
N SER A 116 3.14 -7.61 6.74
CA SER A 116 3.19 -7.55 5.28
C SER A 116 1.78 -7.67 4.72
N LEU A 117 1.48 -6.89 3.68
CA LEU A 117 0.18 -6.85 3.03
C LEU A 117 0.36 -6.83 1.51
N GLN A 118 0.01 -7.93 0.86
CA GLN A 118 0.17 -8.08 -0.59
C GLN A 118 -0.65 -7.02 -1.35
N GLY A 119 -0.05 -6.44 -2.39
CA GLY A 119 -0.64 -5.36 -3.18
C GLY A 119 -0.78 -4.04 -2.43
N ARG A 120 0.02 -3.78 -1.39
CA ARG A 120 0.18 -2.47 -0.75
C ARG A 120 1.65 -2.13 -0.67
N ALA A 121 2.07 -1.15 -1.46
CA ALA A 121 3.46 -0.74 -1.54
C ALA A 121 4.45 -1.92 -1.70
N GLN A 122 4.07 -2.92 -2.49
CA GLN A 122 4.82 -4.18 -2.59
C GLN A 122 5.79 -4.14 -3.77
N VAL A 123 7.08 -4.39 -3.50
CA VAL A 123 8.12 -4.53 -4.53
C VAL A 123 8.36 -6.01 -4.81
N VAL A 124 8.27 -6.41 -6.08
CA VAL A 124 8.43 -7.80 -6.54
C VAL A 124 9.44 -7.85 -7.69
N PRO A 125 10.72 -8.18 -7.42
CA PRO A 125 11.68 -8.44 -8.49
C PRO A 125 11.33 -9.73 -9.22
N ASP A 126 11.53 -9.76 -10.54
CA ASP A 126 11.41 -10.96 -11.35
C ASP A 126 12.58 -11.91 -11.03
N GLN A 127 12.25 -13.11 -10.53
CA GLN A 127 13.23 -14.12 -10.12
C GLN A 127 13.61 -15.09 -11.26
N HIS A 128 12.97 -14.99 -12.42
CA HIS A 128 13.08 -15.98 -13.51
C HIS A 128 13.87 -15.50 -14.73
N ILE A 129 14.53 -14.33 -14.65
CA ILE A 129 15.41 -13.85 -15.73
C ILE A 129 16.78 -14.52 -15.60
N ASP A 130 16.83 -15.80 -15.95
CA ASP A 130 18.07 -16.54 -16.24
C ASP A 130 18.36 -16.43 -17.74
N GLY A 131 19.36 -15.63 -18.14
CA GLY A 131 19.92 -15.70 -19.49
C GLY A 131 20.38 -14.38 -20.09
N GLU A 132 21.68 -14.10 -19.96
CA GLU A 132 22.60 -13.36 -20.84
C GLU A 132 22.22 -11.99 -21.50
N SER A 133 21.03 -11.42 -21.29
CA SER A 133 20.70 -10.08 -21.81
C SER A 133 19.90 -9.24 -20.81
N PHE A 134 20.43 -8.06 -20.55
CA PHE A 134 20.15 -7.18 -19.42
C PHE A 134 18.75 -6.54 -19.43
N GLY A 135 18.11 -6.61 -18.26
CA GLY A 135 17.02 -5.70 -17.88
C GLY A 135 16.23 -6.26 -16.71
N ASP A 136 16.86 -6.46 -15.54
CA ASP A 136 16.24 -6.98 -14.30
C ASP A 136 14.86 -6.28 -14.08
N LEU A 137 13.78 -7.04 -14.21
CA LEU A 137 12.41 -6.54 -14.17
C LEU A 137 11.94 -6.44 -12.71
N VAL A 138 11.30 -5.33 -12.34
CA VAL A 138 10.76 -5.13 -10.99
C VAL A 138 9.34 -4.60 -11.08
N PHE A 139 8.41 -5.32 -10.46
CA PHE A 139 7.02 -4.92 -10.32
C PHE A 139 6.80 -4.19 -9.00
N TYR A 140 6.04 -3.10 -9.05
CA TYR A 140 5.61 -2.31 -7.91
C TYR A 140 4.10 -2.42 -7.86
N LEU A 141 3.57 -3.13 -6.87
CA LEU A 141 2.15 -3.45 -6.78
C LEU A 141 1.49 -2.61 -5.68
N ASP A 142 0.47 -1.85 -6.05
CA ASP A 142 -0.32 -1.09 -5.09
C ASP A 142 -1.81 -1.06 -5.47
N GLY A 143 -2.68 -1.24 -4.48
CA GLY A 143 -4.14 -1.26 -4.67
C GLY A 143 -4.82 0.09 -4.50
N ALA A 144 -4.10 1.21 -4.62
CA ALA A 144 -4.65 2.56 -4.69
C ALA A 144 -5.76 2.65 -5.77
N HIS A 145 -6.85 3.32 -5.40
CA HIS A 145 -8.04 3.43 -6.25
C HIS A 145 -8.98 4.60 -5.88
N SER A 146 -8.48 5.54 -5.10
CA SER A 146 -9.07 6.87 -4.83
C SER A 146 -8.04 7.96 -5.17
N PRO A 147 -8.45 9.20 -5.47
CA PRO A 147 -7.51 10.29 -5.75
C PRO A 147 -6.40 10.44 -4.70
N GLU A 148 -6.76 10.37 -3.41
CA GLU A 148 -5.83 10.51 -2.29
C GLU A 148 -4.85 9.33 -2.23
N SER A 149 -5.35 8.10 -2.38
CA SER A 149 -4.48 6.91 -2.40
C SER A 149 -3.56 6.87 -3.61
N MET A 150 -3.96 7.44 -4.76
CA MET A 150 -3.09 7.53 -5.93
C MET A 150 -1.90 8.47 -5.68
N VAL A 151 -2.09 9.57 -4.95
CA VAL A 151 -0.98 10.45 -4.54
C VAL A 151 0.00 9.71 -3.63
N ILE A 152 -0.52 8.96 -2.65
CA ILE A 152 0.31 8.15 -1.73
C ILE A 152 1.10 7.09 -2.50
N CYS A 153 0.43 6.36 -3.41
CA CYS A 153 1.05 5.36 -4.26
C CYS A 153 2.14 5.98 -5.15
N ALA A 154 1.89 7.14 -5.75
CA ALA A 154 2.85 7.85 -6.59
C ALA A 154 4.10 8.28 -5.80
N ASN A 155 3.93 8.83 -4.58
CA ASN A 155 5.04 9.19 -3.70
C ASN A 155 5.88 7.97 -3.33
N TRP A 156 5.23 6.89 -2.89
CA TRP A 156 5.91 5.64 -2.55
C TRP A 156 6.67 5.07 -3.76
N PHE A 157 6.02 4.98 -4.92
CA PHE A 157 6.63 4.44 -6.13
C PHE A 157 7.87 5.26 -6.53
N SER A 158 7.76 6.58 -6.51
CA SER A 158 8.87 7.49 -6.86
C SER A 158 10.07 7.30 -5.94
N TRP A 159 9.85 7.17 -4.64
CA TRP A 159 10.91 6.88 -3.68
C TRP A 159 11.49 5.47 -3.84
N ALA A 160 10.63 4.46 -4.05
CA ALA A 160 11.05 3.06 -4.14
C ALA A 160 11.94 2.79 -5.37
N ILE A 161 11.67 3.44 -6.51
CA ILE A 161 12.53 3.33 -7.70
C ILE A 161 13.88 4.03 -7.52
N GLU A 162 13.96 5.11 -6.72
CA GLU A 162 15.23 5.76 -6.38
C GLU A 162 16.09 4.87 -5.49
N GLY A 163 15.49 4.23 -4.47
CA GLY A 163 16.17 3.29 -3.58
C GLY A 163 16.78 2.11 -4.34
N ASN A 164 16.09 1.56 -5.34
CA ASN A 164 16.59 0.48 -6.19
C ASN A 164 17.68 0.91 -7.19
N ASN A 165 17.84 2.21 -7.44
CA ASN A 165 18.96 2.73 -8.22
C ASN A 165 20.25 2.88 -7.37
N GLN A 166 20.19 2.65 -6.05
CA GLN A 166 21.37 2.58 -5.19
C GLN A 166 21.79 1.11 -4.96
N PRO A 167 22.99 0.69 -5.38
CA PRO A 167 23.39 -0.73 -5.42
C PRO A 167 23.56 -1.43 -4.05
N ASN A 168 23.24 -0.78 -2.92
CA ASN A 168 23.63 -1.25 -1.58
C ASN A 168 22.48 -1.70 -0.66
N GLN A 169 21.21 -1.75 -1.10
CA GLN A 169 20.09 -2.13 -0.21
C GLN A 169 19.42 -3.47 -0.49
N LEU A 170 19.78 -4.21 -1.54
CA LEU A 170 19.18 -5.51 -1.86
C LEU A 170 19.70 -6.71 -1.03
N ASN A 171 20.57 -6.49 -0.03
CA ASN A 171 21.17 -7.57 0.78
C ASN A 171 20.41 -7.91 2.07
N HIS A 172 19.08 -7.75 2.11
CA HIS A 172 18.26 -8.28 3.19
C HIS A 172 17.41 -9.47 2.71
N LEU A 173 18.08 -10.53 2.25
CA LEU A 173 17.57 -11.89 2.43
C LEU A 173 18.38 -12.56 3.56
N PRO A 174 17.76 -13.35 4.45
CA PRO A 174 18.50 -14.09 5.46
C PRO A 174 19.25 -15.24 4.79
N GLN A 175 20.52 -15.02 4.45
CA GLN A 175 21.41 -16.12 4.05
C GLN A 175 21.97 -16.80 5.30
N ASN A 176 21.55 -18.05 5.47
CA ASN A 176 22.09 -18.98 6.44
C ASN A 176 23.42 -19.55 5.91
N ASN A 177 24.31 -19.89 6.85
CA ASN A 177 25.59 -20.60 6.72
C ASN A 177 26.85 -19.77 6.39
N GLY A 178 27.74 -19.72 7.38
CA GLY A 178 29.01 -19.01 7.32
C GLY A 178 30.12 -19.74 6.58
N LYS A 179 31.15 -18.94 6.23
CA LYS A 179 32.58 -19.21 6.38
C LYS A 179 33.38 -17.95 5.99
N SER A 180 34.22 -17.51 6.93
CA SER A 180 35.43 -16.67 6.85
C SER A 180 35.51 -15.48 5.87
N LEU A 181 35.66 -14.27 6.45
CA LEU A 181 36.44 -13.18 5.85
C LEU A 181 37.88 -13.66 5.65
N ASP A 182 38.43 -13.54 4.44
CA ASP A 182 39.54 -12.64 4.13
C ASP A 182 39.99 -12.79 2.67
N ALA A 183 40.52 -11.69 2.12
CA ALA A 183 41.17 -11.52 0.82
C ALA A 183 40.25 -11.44 -0.42
N LEU A 184 39.95 -10.19 -0.83
CA LEU A 184 40.46 -9.61 -2.07
C LEU A 184 39.96 -8.16 -2.19
N GLN A 185 40.77 -7.24 -1.66
CA GLN A 185 40.70 -5.83 -1.99
C GLN A 185 41.34 -5.61 -3.37
N LYS A 186 40.74 -4.69 -4.14
CA LYS A 186 41.12 -4.20 -5.48
C LYS A 186 40.46 -4.93 -6.64
N ASN A 187 39.27 -4.48 -6.99
CA ASN A 187 38.93 -4.19 -8.38
C ASN A 187 37.98 -2.99 -8.41
N HIS A 188 38.47 -1.89 -8.99
CA HIS A 188 37.64 -0.81 -9.49
C HIS A 188 36.66 -1.42 -10.49
N VAL A 189 35.40 -1.58 -10.11
CA VAL A 189 34.33 -1.85 -11.06
C VAL A 189 33.54 -0.55 -11.13
N GLU A 190 33.74 0.19 -12.22
CA GLU A 190 32.76 1.17 -12.69
C GLU A 190 31.42 0.45 -12.72
N GLY A 191 30.57 0.75 -11.73
CA GLY A 191 29.28 0.10 -11.55
C GLY A 191 28.44 0.32 -12.80
N CYS A 192 28.32 -0.72 -13.62
CA CYS A 192 27.34 -0.80 -14.68
C CYS A 192 25.98 -0.51 -14.02
N ARG A 193 25.40 0.67 -14.27
CA ARG A 193 24.00 0.96 -13.93
C ARG A 193 23.16 -0.08 -14.65
N LYS A 194 22.82 -1.16 -13.96
CA LYS A 194 21.82 -2.10 -14.46
C LYS A 194 20.52 -1.32 -14.59
N ASN A 195 20.06 -1.15 -15.82
CA ASN A 195 18.78 -0.50 -16.09
C ASN A 195 17.67 -1.51 -15.76
N PHE A 196 17.09 -1.39 -14.57
CA PHE A 196 15.92 -2.19 -14.19
C PHE A 196 14.71 -1.70 -14.98
N THR A 197 13.93 -2.63 -15.54
CA THR A 197 12.60 -2.27 -16.07
C THR A 197 11.66 -2.19 -14.88
N GLN A 198 11.14 -1.00 -14.58
CA GLN A 198 10.25 -0.75 -13.44
C GLN A 198 8.81 -0.68 -13.93
N ILE A 199 7.92 -1.52 -13.40
CA ILE A 199 6.50 -1.56 -13.75
C ILE A 199 5.67 -1.26 -12.51
N LEU A 200 4.96 -0.13 -12.50
CA LEU A 200 3.90 0.13 -11.53
C LEU A 200 2.61 -0.54 -11.98
N LEU A 201 2.02 -1.36 -11.10
CA LEU A 201 0.75 -2.04 -11.32
C LEU A 201 -0.22 -1.63 -10.21
N PHE A 202 -1.36 -1.09 -10.62
CA PHE A 202 -2.45 -0.73 -9.74
C PHE A 202 -3.80 -1.00 -10.40
N ASN A 203 -4.86 -1.02 -9.60
CA ASN A 203 -6.18 -1.41 -10.08
C ASN A 203 -7.00 -0.20 -10.56
N CYS A 204 -7.51 -0.27 -11.79
CA CYS A 204 -8.44 0.72 -12.36
C CYS A 204 -9.58 -0.01 -13.10
N MET A 205 -10.55 -0.54 -12.34
CA MET A 205 -11.71 -1.25 -12.89
C MET A 205 -12.81 -0.28 -13.34
N SER A 206 -13.80 -0.77 -14.09
CA SER A 206 -14.94 0.02 -14.62
C SER A 206 -15.78 0.77 -13.56
N VAL A 207 -15.72 0.34 -12.30
CA VAL A 207 -16.34 1.02 -11.14
C VAL A 207 -15.48 2.16 -10.58
N ARG A 208 -14.43 2.57 -11.29
CA ARG A 208 -13.52 3.66 -10.93
C ARG A 208 -13.47 4.66 -12.08
N ASP A 209 -13.32 5.94 -11.74
CA ASP A 209 -13.18 7.00 -12.72
C ASP A 209 -11.69 7.25 -13.03
N PRO A 210 -11.19 6.83 -14.20
CA PRO A 210 -9.79 7.05 -14.58
C PRO A 210 -9.44 8.54 -14.72
N GLN A 211 -10.41 9.42 -15.00
CA GLN A 211 -10.17 10.86 -15.07
C GLN A 211 -9.85 11.45 -13.70
N LEU A 212 -10.34 10.84 -12.62
CA LEU A 212 -10.00 11.25 -11.27
C LEU A 212 -8.69 10.61 -10.79
N LEU A 213 -8.38 9.38 -11.21
CA LEU A 213 -7.21 8.65 -10.71
C LEU A 213 -5.91 8.98 -11.43
N LEU A 214 -5.90 8.93 -12.77
CA LEU A 214 -4.67 9.03 -13.57
C LEU A 214 -3.95 10.39 -13.43
N PRO A 215 -4.65 11.55 -13.39
CA PRO A 215 -3.96 12.84 -13.24
C PRO A 215 -3.21 12.97 -11.90
N HIS A 216 -3.78 12.45 -10.80
CA HIS A 216 -3.12 12.48 -9.50
C HIS A 216 -1.83 11.65 -9.52
N LEU A 217 -1.87 10.45 -10.11
CA LEU A 217 -0.68 9.62 -10.28
C LEU A 217 0.40 10.33 -11.10
N LEU A 218 0.06 10.81 -12.30
CA LEU A 218 1.03 11.42 -13.20
C LEU A 218 1.64 12.69 -12.62
N LYS A 219 0.80 13.58 -12.10
CA LYS A 219 1.25 14.86 -11.53
C LYS A 219 2.19 14.63 -10.34
N THR A 220 1.84 13.73 -9.44
CA THR A 220 2.68 13.44 -8.26
C THR A 220 3.97 12.72 -8.62
N CYS A 221 3.97 11.80 -9.59
CA CYS A 221 5.22 11.24 -10.10
C CYS A 221 6.10 12.31 -10.77
N ALA A 222 5.50 13.22 -11.54
CA ALA A 222 6.23 14.29 -12.22
C ALA A 222 6.89 15.28 -11.24
N THR A 223 6.31 15.55 -10.06
CA THR A 223 6.98 16.38 -9.04
C THR A 223 8.25 15.73 -8.47
N HIS A 224 8.40 14.42 -8.64
CA HIS A 224 9.59 13.65 -8.28
C HIS A 224 10.48 13.33 -9.51
N GLY A 225 10.19 13.94 -10.67
CA GLY A 225 10.94 13.68 -11.90
C GLY A 225 10.71 12.29 -12.52
N VAL A 226 9.65 11.59 -12.11
CA VAL A 226 9.29 10.26 -12.59
C VAL A 226 8.26 10.35 -13.70
N TYR A 227 8.60 9.80 -14.87
CA TYR A 227 7.74 9.84 -16.06
C TYR A 227 7.53 8.45 -16.64
N PHE A 228 6.28 8.14 -17.02
CA PHE A 228 5.90 6.85 -17.58
C PHE A 228 6.18 6.81 -19.08
N LYS A 229 6.97 5.82 -19.53
CA LYS A 229 7.28 5.62 -20.95
C LYS A 229 6.16 4.93 -21.72
N LYS A 230 5.41 4.06 -21.04
CA LYS A 230 4.34 3.23 -21.60
C LYS A 230 3.25 3.04 -20.55
N ALA A 231 2.02 2.85 -21.02
CA ALA A 231 0.92 2.31 -20.22
C ALA A 231 0.42 1.02 -20.87
N LEU A 232 0.14 0.02 -20.05
CA LEU A 232 -0.39 -1.28 -20.47
C LEU A 232 -1.78 -1.43 -19.84
N PHE A 233 -2.81 -1.58 -20.65
CA PHE A 233 -4.18 -1.79 -20.19
C PHE A 233 -4.56 -3.25 -20.41
N VAL A 234 -4.75 -3.98 -19.32
CA VAL A 234 -4.97 -5.43 -19.33
C VAL A 234 -6.41 -5.73 -18.89
N PRO A 235 -7.14 -6.62 -19.59
CA PRO A 235 -8.47 -7.07 -19.15
C PRO A 235 -8.39 -7.86 -17.85
N ASN A 236 -9.43 -7.76 -17.03
CA ASN A 236 -9.56 -8.55 -15.82
C ASN A 236 -9.99 -9.99 -16.17
N MET A 237 -9.05 -10.79 -16.67
CA MET A 237 -9.30 -12.19 -17.06
C MET A 237 -9.02 -13.19 -15.94
N SER A 238 -8.64 -12.71 -14.74
CA SER A 238 -8.36 -13.57 -13.59
C SER A 238 -9.65 -14.11 -12.99
N VAL A 239 -10.10 -15.24 -13.50
CA VAL A 239 -11.05 -16.11 -12.80
C VAL A 239 -10.32 -16.81 -11.66
N TYR A 240 -10.68 -16.46 -10.41
CA TYR A 240 -10.04 -16.92 -9.18
C TYR A 240 -9.89 -18.45 -9.05
N TYR A 241 -10.65 -19.23 -9.81
CA TYR A 241 -10.60 -20.70 -9.83
C TYR A 241 -9.61 -21.31 -10.85
N LYS A 242 -8.83 -20.50 -11.59
CA LYS A 242 -7.89 -20.97 -12.64
C LYS A 242 -6.41 -20.73 -12.33
N VAL A 243 -6.04 -20.44 -11.07
CA VAL A 243 -4.63 -20.31 -10.67
C VAL A 243 -4.08 -21.67 -10.28
N GLY A 244 -3.94 -22.56 -11.27
CA GLY A 244 -3.33 -23.88 -11.12
C GLY A 244 -2.56 -24.25 -12.39
N SER A 245 -1.48 -25.04 -12.26
CA SER A 245 -0.56 -25.44 -13.34
C SER A 245 -1.20 -26.16 -14.53
N HIS A 246 -2.51 -26.43 -14.49
CA HIS A 246 -3.26 -27.14 -15.53
C HIS A 246 -4.42 -26.32 -16.13
N ALA A 247 -4.53 -25.02 -15.83
CA ALA A 247 -5.57 -24.20 -16.42
C ALA A 247 -5.24 -23.88 -17.89
N LEU A 248 -5.90 -24.60 -18.81
CA LEU A 248 -5.90 -24.23 -20.23
C LEU A 248 -6.59 -22.87 -20.40
N PRO A 249 -6.03 -21.95 -21.20
CA PRO A 249 -6.73 -20.71 -21.54
C PRO A 249 -8.06 -21.07 -22.21
N PRO A 250 -9.17 -20.37 -21.90
CA PRO A 250 -10.41 -20.59 -22.61
C PRO A 250 -10.18 -20.32 -24.11
N THR A 251 -10.28 -21.38 -24.90
CA THR A 251 -10.49 -21.28 -26.36
C THR A 251 -11.87 -20.68 -26.57
N ASP A 252 -11.93 -19.52 -27.22
CA ASP A 252 -13.14 -18.83 -27.67
C ASP A 252 -14.08 -18.25 -26.59
N SER A 253 -13.64 -17.15 -25.99
CA SER A 253 -14.56 -16.06 -25.66
C SER A 253 -13.96 -14.76 -26.16
N GLN A 254 -14.65 -14.05 -27.05
CA GLN A 254 -14.28 -12.72 -27.52
C GLN A 254 -14.05 -11.82 -26.30
N VAL A 255 -12.78 -11.51 -26.01
CA VAL A 255 -12.43 -10.72 -24.83
C VAL A 255 -12.97 -9.31 -25.05
N ASP A 256 -13.89 -8.87 -24.21
CA ASP A 256 -14.37 -7.49 -24.23
C ASP A 256 -13.24 -6.56 -23.75
N LEU A 257 -12.73 -5.74 -24.67
CA LEU A 257 -11.68 -4.75 -24.43
C LEU A 257 -12.22 -3.32 -24.35
N SER A 258 -13.55 -3.13 -24.30
CA SER A 258 -14.18 -1.81 -24.25
C SER A 258 -13.63 -0.93 -23.13
N TRP A 259 -13.39 -1.50 -21.95
CA TRP A 259 -12.78 -0.80 -20.83
C TRP A 259 -11.31 -0.44 -21.07
N GLN A 260 -10.51 -1.36 -21.61
CA GLN A 260 -9.10 -1.10 -21.94
C GLN A 260 -8.97 0.02 -22.98
N PHE A 261 -9.82 0.04 -24.01
CA PHE A 261 -9.86 1.15 -24.98
C PHE A 261 -10.32 2.47 -24.35
N THR A 262 -11.21 2.43 -23.37
CA THR A 262 -11.63 3.62 -22.61
C THR A 262 -10.45 4.19 -21.81
N LEU A 263 -9.73 3.34 -21.08
CA LEU A 263 -8.51 3.74 -20.36
C LEU A 263 -7.43 4.29 -21.29
N GLN A 264 -7.21 3.65 -22.44
CA GLN A 264 -6.27 4.10 -23.46
C GLN A 264 -6.59 5.52 -23.94
N ARG A 265 -7.84 5.77 -24.32
CA ARG A 265 -8.27 7.10 -24.79
C ARG A 265 -8.03 8.19 -23.74
N TYR A 266 -8.36 7.91 -22.48
CA TYR A 266 -8.12 8.88 -21.40
C TYR A 266 -6.63 9.14 -21.17
N TRP A 267 -5.81 8.09 -21.18
CA TRP A 267 -4.36 8.21 -21.05
C TRP A 267 -3.73 9.02 -22.19
N GLU A 268 -4.12 8.75 -23.44
CA GLU A 268 -3.63 9.49 -24.61
C GLU A 268 -4.01 10.98 -24.55
N ASN A 269 -5.26 11.29 -24.17
CA ASN A 269 -5.72 12.66 -24.00
C ASN A 269 -4.94 13.39 -22.89
N LEU A 270 -4.66 12.71 -21.78
CA LEU A 270 -3.93 13.28 -20.64
C LEU A 270 -2.48 13.64 -21.03
N ILE A 271 -1.78 12.74 -21.73
CA ILE A 271 -0.41 12.99 -22.20
C ILE A 271 -0.35 14.07 -23.29
N GLN A 272 -1.37 14.17 -24.15
CA GLN A 272 -1.42 15.21 -25.19
C GLN A 272 -1.76 16.59 -24.62
N GLY A 273 -2.63 16.66 -23.60
CA GLY A 273 -2.99 17.91 -22.93
C GLY A 273 -1.81 18.61 -22.25
N ASP A 274 -0.90 17.84 -21.64
CA ASP A 274 0.31 18.38 -21.00
C ASP A 274 1.32 18.97 -22.00
N LYS A 275 1.25 18.61 -23.28
CA LYS A 275 2.12 19.19 -24.34
C LYS A 275 1.63 20.55 -24.85
N GLY A 276 0.45 21.01 -24.43
CA GLY A 276 -0.18 22.25 -24.88
C GLY A 276 0.10 23.49 -24.01
N ILE A 277 0.88 23.36 -22.93
CA ILE A 277 1.14 24.45 -21.96
C ILE A 277 2.66 24.68 -21.73
N SER A 278 3.49 24.31 -22.71
CA SER A 278 4.94 24.57 -22.70
C SER A 278 5.31 25.70 -23.66
#